data_AF-A0A6B8RM28-F1
#
_entry.id   AF-A0A6B8RM28-F1
#
_cell.length_a   1.000
_cell.length_b   1.000
_cell.length_c   1.000
_cell.angle_alpha   90.00
_cell.angle_beta   90.00
_cell.angle_gamma   90.00
#
_symmetry.space_group_name_H-M   'P 1'
#
loop_
_entity.id
_entity.type
_entity.pdbx_description
1 polymer ?
#
loop_
_entity_poly.entity_id
_entity_poly.type
_entity_poly.pdbx_seq_one_letter_code
_entity_poly.pdbx_strand_id
1 'polypeptide(L)'
;MKRLETFKALTRDIDGIKKPLIALGFFKVWNLIFGLIPLFLYSFLVNRVLVDKDMNELWPVIIGYLAVFLFATMGIAVSKKFSNRLILKYDLRIKIKLLKKYTRLDTNVYSKYSIGDVKSRIDNDSVVAGNFFETHVLEFIYAVV
;
A
#
# COMPACT_ATOMS: atom_id res chain seq x y z
N MET A 1 6.41 -23.34 -8.93
CA MET A 1 7.14 -22.27 -8.21
C MET A 1 6.24 -21.73 -7.11
N LYS A 2 6.72 -21.65 -5.87
CA LYS A 2 5.92 -21.13 -4.75
C LYS A 2 5.82 -19.60 -4.91
N ARG A 3 4.64 -18.99 -4.69
CA ARG A 3 4.41 -17.53 -4.79
C ARG A 3 5.45 -16.69 -4.03
N LEU A 4 5.95 -17.23 -2.92
CA LEU A 4 7.02 -16.67 -2.09
C LEU A 4 8.39 -16.58 -2.79
N GLU A 5 8.72 -17.55 -3.65
CA GLU A 5 9.98 -17.55 -4.42
C GLU A 5 9.94 -16.51 -5.53
N THR A 6 8.80 -16.40 -6.23
CA THR A 6 8.56 -15.36 -7.24
C THR A 6 8.64 -13.97 -6.61
N PHE A 7 8.02 -13.79 -5.44
CA PHE A 7 8.13 -12.57 -4.66
C PHE A 7 9.58 -12.26 -4.30
N LYS A 8 10.30 -13.21 -3.71
CA LYS A 8 11.71 -13.03 -3.31
C LYS A 8 12.58 -12.67 -4.51
N ALA A 9 12.36 -13.29 -5.67
CA ALA A 9 13.09 -13.01 -6.90
C ALA A 9 12.79 -11.62 -7.48
N LEU A 10 11.53 -11.16 -7.42
CA LEU A 10 11.12 -9.84 -7.90
C LEU A 10 11.57 -8.71 -6.97
N THR A 11 11.53 -8.93 -5.64
CA THR A 11 11.88 -7.89 -4.66
C THR A 11 13.37 -7.84 -4.31
N ARG A 12 14.18 -8.87 -4.65
CA ARG A 12 15.61 -8.93 -4.28
C ARG A 12 16.40 -7.73 -4.80
N ASP A 13 16.04 -7.23 -5.97
CA ASP A 13 16.78 -6.17 -6.66
C ASP A 13 16.17 -4.76 -6.44
N ILE A 14 15.11 -4.66 -5.64
CA ILE A 14 14.41 -3.39 -5.41
C ILE A 14 14.86 -2.82 -4.08
N ASP A 15 16.02 -2.19 -4.17
CA ASP A 15 16.65 -1.50 -3.06
C ASP A 15 15.78 -0.35 -2.50
N GLY A 16 15.60 -0.36 -1.18
CA GLY A 16 14.78 0.61 -0.46
C GLY A 16 13.26 0.34 -0.47
N ILE A 17 12.79 -0.88 -0.73
CA ILE A 17 11.38 -1.28 -0.46
C ILE A 17 11.09 -1.27 1.05
N LYS A 18 12.06 -1.66 1.89
CA LYS A 18 11.81 -1.91 3.33
C LYS A 18 11.27 -0.69 4.08
N LYS A 19 11.81 0.51 3.84
CA LYS A 19 11.39 1.76 4.51
C LYS A 19 9.92 2.12 4.26
N PRO A 20 9.46 2.24 3.00
CA PRO A 20 8.04 2.51 2.72
C PRO A 20 7.13 1.37 3.19
N LEU A 21 7.58 0.11 3.15
CA LEU A 21 6.78 -1.01 3.64
C LEU A 21 6.57 -0.97 5.16
N ILE A 22 7.61 -0.60 5.93
CA ILE A 22 7.49 -0.37 7.39
C ILE A 22 6.57 0.83 7.67
N ALA A 23 6.71 1.93 6.92
CA ALA A 23 5.86 3.10 7.07
C ALA A 23 4.38 2.77 6.80
N LEU A 24 4.09 2.00 5.75
CA LEU A 24 2.73 1.53 5.45
C LEU A 24 2.18 0.64 6.57
N GLY A 25 3.00 -0.25 7.14
CA GLY A 25 2.63 -1.04 8.32
C GLY A 25 2.27 -0.17 9.52
N PHE A 26 3.07 0.85 9.82
CA PHE A 26 2.78 1.82 10.88
C PHE A 26 1.47 2.56 10.66
N PHE A 27 1.23 3.10 9.45
CA PHE A 27 -0.01 3.82 9.14
C PHE A 27 -1.26 2.92 9.18
N LYS A 28 -1.11 1.62 8.91
CA LYS A 28 -2.19 0.64 9.06
C LYS A 28 -2.56 0.46 10.54
N VAL A 29 -1.59 0.26 11.43
CA VAL A 29 -1.81 0.17 12.88
C VAL A 29 -2.40 1.48 13.41
N TRP A 30 -1.88 2.62 12.97
CA TRP A 30 -2.43 3.93 13.26
C TRP A 30 -3.93 4.01 12.91
N ASN A 31 -4.28 3.73 11.65
CA ASN A 31 -5.67 3.76 11.20
C ASN A 31 -6.57 2.79 11.98
N LEU A 32 -6.04 1.62 12.37
CA LEU A 32 -6.79 0.66 13.17
C LEU A 32 -7.09 1.19 14.57
N ILE A 33 -6.11 1.77 15.25
CA ILE A 33 -6.29 2.40 16.56
C ILE A 33 -7.37 3.49 16.44
N PHE A 34 -7.25 4.38 15.46
CA PHE A 34 -8.24 5.43 15.23
C PHE A 34 -9.60 4.90 14.75
N GLY A 35 -9.67 3.70 14.16
CA GLY A 35 -10.92 3.02 13.83
C GLY A 35 -11.66 2.44 15.03
N LEU A 36 -10.94 2.13 16.12
CA LEU A 36 -11.52 1.58 17.36
C LEU A 36 -11.95 2.67 18.35
N ILE A 37 -11.27 3.82 18.39
CA ILE A 37 -11.61 4.94 19.28
C ILE A 37 -13.10 5.37 19.19
N PRO A 38 -13.74 5.42 18.00
CA PRO A 38 -15.17 5.70 17.87
C PRO A 38 -16.09 4.81 18.71
N LEU A 39 -15.72 3.55 18.95
CA LEU A 39 -16.50 2.62 19.79
C LEU A 39 -16.50 3.07 21.25
N PHE A 40 -15.35 3.54 21.74
CA PHE A 40 -15.21 4.07 23.09
C PHE A 40 -15.92 5.43 23.24
N LEU A 41 -15.77 6.32 22.26
CA LEU A 41 -16.49 7.60 22.23
C LEU A 41 -18.01 7.39 22.20
N TYR A 42 -18.48 6.37 21.47
CA TYR A 42 -19.90 6.01 21.44
C TYR A 42 -20.38 5.52 22.81
N SER A 43 -19.61 4.63 23.46
CA SER A 43 -19.95 4.18 24.82
C SER A 43 -20.00 5.35 25.81
N PHE A 44 -19.08 6.32 25.68
CA PHE A 44 -19.06 7.51 26.53
C PHE A 44 -20.26 8.42 26.28
N LEU A 45 -20.64 8.63 25.01
CA LEU A 45 -21.85 9.36 24.63
C LEU A 45 -23.10 8.73 25.25
N VAL A 46 -23.24 7.41 25.14
CA VAL A 46 -24.41 6.71 25.68
C VAL A 46 -24.46 6.82 27.20
N ASN A 47 -23.37 6.48 27.89
CA ASN A 47 -23.38 6.40 29.34
C ASN A 47 -23.44 7.80 30.00
N ARG A 48 -22.61 8.75 29.58
CA ARG A 48 -22.54 10.06 30.25
C ARG A 48 -23.55 11.08 29.74
N VAL A 49 -23.82 11.09 28.44
CA VAL A 49 -24.68 12.12 27.85
C VAL A 49 -26.14 11.68 27.80
N LEU A 50 -26.42 10.42 27.42
CA LEU A 50 -27.79 9.94 27.28
C LEU A 50 -28.37 9.41 28.61
N VAL A 51 -27.59 8.65 29.40
CA VAL A 51 -28.05 8.10 30.68
C VAL A 51 -27.94 9.12 31.81
N ASP A 52 -26.74 9.65 32.05
CA ASP A 52 -26.50 10.60 33.15
C ASP A 52 -26.99 12.03 32.84
N LYS A 53 -27.41 12.30 31.59
CA LYS A 53 -27.92 13.60 31.10
C LYS A 53 -26.95 14.78 31.28
N ASP A 54 -25.65 14.51 31.40
CA ASP A 54 -24.66 15.57 31.50
C ASP A 54 -24.33 16.15 30.11
N MET A 55 -24.96 17.28 29.79
CA MET A 55 -24.78 17.95 28.51
C MET A 55 -23.41 18.60 28.34
N ASN A 56 -22.65 18.81 29.43
CA ASN A 56 -21.29 19.35 29.33
C ASN A 56 -20.31 18.35 28.71
N GLU A 57 -20.57 17.05 28.89
CA GLU A 57 -19.76 15.95 28.34
C GLU A 57 -19.98 15.73 26.84
N LEU A 58 -20.99 16.38 26.24
CA LEU A 58 -21.26 16.31 24.81
C LEU A 58 -20.16 16.98 23.96
N TRP A 59 -19.63 18.13 24.42
CA TRP A 59 -18.57 18.85 23.70
C TRP A 59 -17.27 18.04 23.57
N PRO A 60 -16.75 17.41 24.64
CA PRO A 60 -15.62 16.48 24.55
C PRO A 60 -15.84 15.35 23.54
N VAL A 61 -17.05 14.79 23.48
CA VAL A 61 -17.37 13.71 22.51
C VAL A 61 -17.30 14.21 21.08
N ILE A 62 -17.92 15.35 20.78
CA ILE A 62 -17.92 15.94 19.43
C ILE A 62 -16.48 16.26 18.98
N ILE A 63 -15.69 16.88 19.86
CA ILE A 63 -14.27 17.19 19.60
C ILE A 63 -13.49 15.89 19.40
N GLY A 64 -13.76 14.86 20.19
CA GLY A 64 -13.15 13.53 20.06
C GLY A 64 -13.41 12.91 18.69
N TYR A 65 -14.66 12.92 18.21
CA TYR A 65 -14.99 12.40 16.88
C TYR A 65 -14.33 13.20 15.76
N LEU A 66 -14.31 14.53 15.85
CA LEU A 66 -13.62 15.39 14.88
C LEU A 66 -12.12 15.11 14.85
N ALA A 67 -11.48 14.98 16.01
CA ALA A 67 -10.07 14.65 16.11
C ALA A 67 -9.77 13.29 15.48
N VAL A 68 -10.55 12.25 15.81
CA VAL A 68 -10.40 10.91 15.24
C VAL A 68 -10.53 10.94 13.72
N PHE A 69 -11.54 11.64 13.20
CA PHE A 69 -11.74 11.79 11.76
C PHE A 69 -10.53 12.44 11.08
N LEU A 70 -10.00 13.53 11.64
CA LEU A 70 -8.82 14.21 11.11
C LEU A 70 -7.58 13.31 11.12
N PHE A 71 -7.30 12.62 12.23
CA PHE A 71 -6.13 11.76 12.36
C PHE A 71 -6.22 10.50 11.49
N ALA A 72 -7.40 9.91 11.36
CA ALA A 72 -7.64 8.79 10.45
C ALA A 72 -7.47 9.22 8.99
N THR A 73 -8.06 10.35 8.60
CA THR A 73 -7.95 10.87 7.23
C THR A 73 -6.51 11.19 6.88
N MET A 74 -5.76 11.82 7.80
CA MET A 74 -4.34 12.09 7.61
C MET A 74 -3.52 10.80 7.46
N GLY A 75 -3.78 9.79 8.31
CA GLY A 75 -3.14 8.48 8.21
C GLY A 75 -3.38 7.80 6.86
N ILE A 76 -4.63 7.81 6.36
CA ILE A 76 -4.99 7.29 5.05
C ILE A 76 -4.30 8.06 3.92
N ALA A 77 -4.33 9.39 3.95
CA ALA A 77 -3.74 10.22 2.91
C ALA A 77 -2.22 10.01 2.80
N VAL A 78 -1.52 9.99 3.93
CA VAL A 78 -0.07 9.75 3.98
C VAL A 78 0.26 8.32 3.53
N SER A 79 -0.50 7.32 4.01
CA SER A 79 -0.34 5.93 3.57
C SER A 79 -0.48 5.79 2.05
N LYS A 80 -1.52 6.38 1.46
CA LYS A 80 -1.74 6.36 0.01
C LYS A 80 -0.59 7.00 -0.76
N LYS A 81 -0.01 8.10 -0.26
CA LYS A 81 1.17 8.73 -0.87
C LYS A 81 2.39 7.81 -0.87
N PHE A 82 2.64 7.11 0.24
CA PHE A 82 3.75 6.13 0.31
C PHE A 82 3.51 4.93 -0.60
N SER A 83 2.28 4.41 -0.63
CA SER A 83 1.88 3.29 -1.50
C SER A 83 2.10 3.62 -2.97
N ASN A 84 1.54 4.75 -3.44
CA ASN A 84 1.69 5.19 -4.84
C ASN A 84 3.16 5.38 -5.23
N ARG A 85 3.97 5.96 -4.33
CA ARG A 85 5.41 6.15 -4.58
C ARG A 85 6.15 4.81 -4.68
N LEU A 86 5.77 3.82 -3.87
CA LEU A 86 6.34 2.48 -3.90
C LEU A 86 5.99 1.77 -5.20
N ILE A 87 4.72 1.80 -5.61
CA ILE A 87 4.20 1.19 -6.84
C ILE A 87 4.90 1.81 -8.06
N LEU A 88 4.96 3.14 -8.14
CA LEU A 88 5.63 3.83 -9.25
C LEU A 88 7.12 3.48 -9.33
N LYS A 89 7.81 3.45 -8.19
CA LYS A 89 9.23 3.09 -8.14
C LYS A 89 9.45 1.63 -8.57
N TYR A 90 8.55 0.73 -8.20
CA TYR A 90 8.58 -0.67 -8.58
C TYR A 90 8.40 -0.83 -10.10
N ASP A 91 7.34 -0.23 -10.66
CA ASP A 91 7.02 -0.26 -12.10
C ASP A 91 8.20 0.23 -12.95
N LEU A 92 8.75 1.40 -12.62
CA LEU A 92 9.89 1.98 -13.32
C LEU A 92 11.13 1.07 -13.27
N ARG A 93 11.43 0.45 -12.12
CA ARG A 93 12.61 -0.42 -12.01
C ARG A 93 12.45 -1.70 -12.84
N ILE A 94 11.26 -2.29 -12.87
CA ILE A 94 11.01 -3.47 -13.72
C ILE A 94 11.17 -3.12 -15.19
N LYS A 95 10.55 -2.03 -15.64
CA LYS A 95 10.65 -1.56 -17.03
C LYS A 95 12.10 -1.30 -17.44
N ILE A 96 12.87 -0.58 -16.61
CA ILE A 96 14.30 -0.31 -16.86
C ILE A 96 15.10 -1.62 -16.91
N LYS A 97 14.82 -2.58 -16.02
CA LYS A 97 15.51 -3.88 -15.98
C LYS A 97 15.23 -4.70 -17.23
N LEU A 98 13.97 -4.77 -17.67
CA LEU A 98 13.57 -5.44 -18.90
C LEU A 98 14.23 -4.79 -20.10
N LEU A 99 14.14 -3.46 -20.21
CA LEU A 99 14.76 -2.70 -21.29
C LEU A 99 16.27 -2.96 -21.37
N LYS A 100 16.99 -2.87 -20.24
CA LYS A 100 18.42 -3.15 -20.15
C LYS A 100 18.78 -4.60 -20.51
N LYS A 101 17.88 -5.55 -20.25
CA LYS A 101 18.07 -6.96 -20.63
C LYS A 101 17.93 -7.12 -22.15
N TYR A 102 16.91 -6.52 -22.74
CA TYR A 102 16.69 -6.59 -24.19
C TYR A 102 17.77 -5.85 -24.99
N THR A 103 18.27 -4.70 -24.52
CA THR A 103 19.36 -3.96 -25.20
C THR A 103 20.72 -4.63 -25.09
N ARG A 104 20.88 -5.63 -24.21
CA ARG A 104 22.12 -6.40 -24.04
C ARG A 104 22.06 -7.79 -24.68
N LEU A 105 20.95 -8.15 -25.32
CA LEU A 105 20.86 -9.42 -26.03
C LEU A 105 21.73 -9.38 -27.29
N ASP A 106 22.37 -10.50 -27.59
CA ASP A 106 23.06 -10.69 -28.85
C ASP A 106 22.08 -10.56 -30.03
N THR A 107 22.53 -9.97 -31.12
CA THR A 107 21.71 -9.69 -32.31
C THR A 107 21.06 -10.95 -32.88
N ASN A 108 21.73 -12.11 -32.77
CA ASN A 108 21.19 -13.41 -33.19
C ASN A 108 20.05 -13.93 -32.32
N VAL A 109 19.98 -13.50 -31.06
CA VAL A 109 18.93 -13.87 -30.12
C VAL A 109 17.80 -12.84 -30.17
N TYR A 110 18.14 -11.56 -30.35
CA TYR A 110 17.17 -10.47 -30.49
C TYR A 110 16.31 -10.62 -31.75
N SER A 111 16.91 -11.04 -32.87
CA SER A 111 16.21 -11.26 -34.15
C SER A 111 15.13 -12.35 -34.10
N LYS A 112 15.13 -13.20 -33.08
CA LYS A 112 14.11 -14.23 -32.85
C LYS A 112 12.85 -13.69 -32.18
N TYR A 113 12.87 -12.44 -31.70
CA TYR A 113 11.73 -11.81 -31.04
C TYR A 113 11.07 -10.78 -31.95
N SER A 114 9.75 -10.78 -31.98
CA SER A 114 8.99 -9.68 -32.59
C SER A 114 9.14 -8.41 -31.76
N ILE A 115 9.30 -7.27 -32.44
CA ILE A 115 9.30 -5.95 -31.79
C ILE A 115 8.01 -5.74 -30.98
N GLY A 116 6.88 -6.24 -31.49
CA GLY A 116 5.58 -6.19 -30.81
C GLY A 116 5.57 -7.00 -29.51
N ASP A 117 6.18 -8.19 -29.51
CA ASP A 117 6.26 -9.04 -28.32
C ASP A 117 7.16 -8.42 -27.25
N VAL A 118 8.30 -7.88 -27.65
CA VAL A 118 9.21 -7.19 -26.72
C VAL A 118 8.52 -5.98 -26.08
N LYS A 119 7.81 -5.18 -26.88
CA LYS A 119 7.02 -4.05 -26.38
C LYS A 119 5.93 -4.50 -25.42
N SER A 120 5.16 -5.53 -25.78
CA SER A 120 4.10 -6.07 -24.91
C SER A 120 4.66 -6.57 -23.58
N ARG A 121 5.82 -7.24 -23.57
CA ARG A 121 6.48 -7.69 -22.33
C ARG A 121 6.98 -6.55 -21.45
N ILE A 122 7.41 -5.44 -22.06
CA ILE A 122 7.84 -4.26 -21.29
C ILE A 122 6.64 -3.50 -20.74
N ASP A 123 5.56 -3.36 -21.51
CA ASP A 123 4.41 -2.53 -21.12
C ASP A 123 3.38 -3.33 -20.29
N ASN A 124 2.93 -4.48 -20.79
CA ASN A 124 1.82 -5.24 -20.19
C ASN A 124 2.31 -6.17 -19.07
N ASP A 125 3.37 -6.96 -19.31
CA ASP A 125 3.82 -7.93 -18.30
C ASP A 125 4.43 -7.23 -17.07
N SER A 126 5.02 -6.04 -17.25
CA SER A 126 5.51 -5.23 -16.13
C SER A 126 4.37 -4.74 -15.23
N VAL A 127 3.24 -4.35 -15.83
CA VAL A 127 2.02 -3.97 -15.10
C VAL A 127 1.44 -5.17 -14.36
N VAL A 128 1.39 -6.35 -14.98
CA VAL A 128 0.93 -7.58 -14.30
C VAL A 128 1.84 -7.91 -13.10
N ALA A 129 3.16 -7.77 -13.25
CA ALA A 129 4.10 -7.94 -12.14
C ALA A 129 3.94 -6.87 -11.04
N GLY A 130 3.58 -5.65 -11.41
CA GLY A 130 3.22 -4.56 -10.49
C GLY A 130 1.95 -4.87 -9.70
N ASN A 131 0.88 -5.27 -10.39
CA ASN A 131 -0.40 -5.63 -9.78
C ASN A 131 -0.26 -6.85 -8.86
N PHE A 132 0.59 -7.83 -9.22
CA PHE A 132 0.90 -8.94 -8.33
C PHE A 132 1.59 -8.47 -7.06
N PHE A 133 2.54 -7.53 -7.17
CA PHE A 133 3.19 -6.93 -6.00
C PHE A 133 2.18 -6.16 -5.14
N GLU A 134 1.32 -5.34 -5.73
CA GLU A 134 0.28 -4.62 -5.00
C GLU A 134 -0.69 -5.60 -4.30
N THR A 135 -1.33 -6.48 -5.04
CA THR A 135 -2.33 -7.42 -4.50
C THR A 135 -1.73 -8.36 -3.45
N HIS A 136 -0.54 -8.93 -3.68
CA HIS A 136 -0.01 -9.97 -2.78
C HIS A 136 0.90 -9.43 -1.68
N VAL A 137 1.32 -8.17 -1.76
CA VAL A 137 2.26 -7.58 -0.78
C VAL A 137 1.60 -6.43 -0.08
N LEU A 138 0.87 -5.57 -0.78
CA LEU A 138 0.13 -4.44 -0.21
C LEU A 138 -1.28 -4.83 0.23
N GLU A 139 -1.95 -5.78 -0.43
CA GLU A 139 -3.24 -6.27 0.05
C GLU A 139 -3.06 -7.51 0.91
N PHE A 140 -2.40 -8.59 0.48
CA PHE A 140 -2.39 -9.85 1.26
C PHE A 140 -1.67 -9.78 2.62
N ILE A 141 -0.48 -9.15 2.71
CA ILE A 141 0.20 -8.95 4.01
C ILE A 141 -0.61 -7.99 4.89
N TYR A 142 -1.39 -7.10 4.28
CA TYR A 142 -2.21 -6.12 4.98
C TYR A 142 -3.69 -6.52 5.02
N ALA A 143 -4.09 -7.72 4.59
CA ALA A 143 -5.48 -8.19 4.57
C ALA A 143 -5.82 -8.96 5.85
N VAL A 144 -4.80 -9.34 6.61
CA VAL A 144 -4.95 -10.07 7.87
C VAL A 144 -5.47 -9.15 8.99
N VAL A 145 -5.53 -7.83 8.78
CA VAL A 145 -6.19 -6.88 9.69
C VAL A 145 -6.83 -5.71 8.94
#